data_AF-A0AAW3K6S9-F1
#
_entry.id   AF-A0AAW3K6S9-F1
#
_cell.length_a   1.000
_cell.length_b   1.000
_cell.length_c   1.000
_cell.angle_alpha   90.00
_cell.angle_beta   90.00
_cell.angle_gamma   90.00
#
_symmetry.space_group_name_H-M   'P 1'
#
loop_
_entity.id
_entity.type
_entity.pdbx_description
1 polymer ?
#
loop_
_entity_poly.entity_id
_entity_poly.type
_entity_poly.pdbx_seq_one_letter_code
_entity_poly.pdbx_strand_id
1 'polypeptide(L)'
;MKFLWFILTGVLILVWLFFPSIFNWWAIHIWNVPVDQLDEVSKLGPLGDIYGSLNTLISSIALCAVAFSTWLQVTSLKETRIAYERQFKLAEDVHNEQIKESREAVFANKFYSLLNYKKDKLNNIELTLKNNEKVKAYIVIIKLSMMFGNEFRENNFKENSIKDLRVCFFEMSLRICSDPISPIISYFYAYIDIINLIKNAKIPEDDKDFYRSVLSNSMFQEEQIVLFWIAPMFANLRHILIDSEIFNMFSAQENYIEYALKYHDISSFRIEEWKKVFIENNNTST
;
A
#
# COMPACT_ATOMS: atom_id res chain seq x y z
N MET A 1 4.91 -18.40 54.49
CA MET A 1 6.31 -18.54 54.00
C MET A 1 7.21 -17.34 54.29
N LYS A 2 6.78 -16.08 54.06
CA LYS A 2 7.62 -14.88 54.30
C LYS A 2 8.10 -14.70 55.76
N PHE A 3 7.26 -15.03 56.75
CA PHE A 3 7.59 -14.90 58.18
C PHE A 3 8.64 -15.93 58.66
N LEU A 4 8.60 -17.14 58.10
CA LEU A 4 9.55 -18.21 58.43
C LEU A 4 10.96 -17.86 57.95
N TRP A 5 11.07 -17.27 56.75
CA TRP A 5 12.34 -16.78 56.20
C TRP A 5 12.93 -15.65 57.06
N PHE A 6 12.09 -14.75 57.59
CA PHE A 6 12.55 -13.66 58.43
C PHE A 6 13.12 -14.17 59.76
N ILE A 7 12.45 -15.13 60.40
CA ILE A 7 12.93 -15.78 61.62
C ILE A 7 14.25 -16.53 61.34
N LEU A 8 14.31 -17.29 60.25
CA LEU A 8 15.49 -18.09 59.91
C LEU A 8 16.70 -17.20 59.59
N THR A 9 16.48 -16.08 58.90
CA THR A 9 17.53 -15.08 58.62
C THR A 9 17.98 -14.39 59.91
N GLY A 10 17.05 -14.04 60.80
CA GLY A 10 17.36 -13.45 62.11
C GLY A 10 18.18 -14.39 63.01
N VAL A 11 17.85 -15.68 63.01
CA VAL A 11 18.61 -16.71 63.73
C VAL A 11 20.01 -16.87 63.13
N LEU A 12 20.14 -16.89 61.80
CA LEU A 12 21.46 -16.95 61.13
C LEU A 12 22.33 -15.75 61.46
N ILE A 13 21.77 -14.54 61.49
CA ILE A 13 22.49 -13.31 61.86
C ILE A 13 22.94 -13.36 63.33
N LEU A 14 22.07 -13.83 64.23
CA LEU A 14 22.42 -14.01 65.65
C LEU A 14 23.53 -15.04 65.83
N VAL A 15 23.42 -16.20 65.17
CA VAL A 15 24.46 -17.23 65.20
C VAL A 15 25.78 -16.68 64.66
N TRP A 16 25.75 -15.86 63.61
CA TRP A 16 26.94 -15.23 63.05
C TRP A 16 27.58 -14.19 63.97
N LEU A 17 26.77 -13.31 64.59
CA LEU A 17 27.26 -12.28 65.52
C LEU A 17 27.89 -12.88 66.78
N PHE A 18 27.29 -13.95 67.29
CA PHE A 18 27.78 -14.67 68.47
C PHE A 18 28.71 -15.83 68.13
N PHE A 19 29.02 -16.02 66.85
CA PHE A 19 29.88 -17.10 66.38
C PHE A 19 31.23 -17.13 67.08
N PRO A 20 31.96 -16.00 67.29
CA PRO A 20 33.24 -16.04 68.00
C PRO A 20 33.10 -16.55 69.44
N SER A 21 32.05 -16.14 70.15
CA SER A 21 31.81 -16.54 71.54
C SER A 21 31.37 -18.01 71.66
N ILE A 22 30.48 -18.45 70.77
CA ILE A 22 30.02 -19.84 70.70
C ILE A 22 31.19 -20.76 70.33
N PHE A 23 32.02 -20.32 69.38
CA PHE A 23 33.18 -21.07 68.94
C PHE A 23 34.24 -21.20 70.03
N ASN A 24 34.59 -20.11 70.72
CA ASN A 24 35.53 -20.14 71.85
C ASN A 24 35.03 -21.08 72.96
N TRP A 25 33.73 -21.05 73.25
CA TRP A 25 33.12 -21.96 74.22
C TRP A 25 33.24 -23.44 73.79
N TRP A 26 32.95 -23.75 72.53
CA TRP A 26 33.12 -25.09 71.96
C TRP A 26 34.58 -25.56 71.95
N ALA A 27 35.51 -24.70 71.55
CA ALA A 27 36.94 -25.02 71.49
C ALA A 27 37.52 -25.41 72.86
N ILE A 28 37.10 -24.71 73.92
CA ILE A 28 37.51 -24.99 75.29
C ILE A 28 36.89 -26.29 75.80
N HIS A 29 35.57 -26.48 75.61
CA HIS A 29 34.84 -27.57 76.29
C HIS A 29 34.81 -28.90 75.53
N ILE A 30 34.87 -28.86 74.20
CA ILE A 30 34.76 -30.07 73.36
C ILE A 30 36.13 -30.51 72.83
N TRP A 31 36.97 -29.55 72.45
CA TRP A 31 38.30 -29.83 71.91
C TRP A 31 39.45 -29.66 72.93
N ASN A 32 39.15 -29.28 74.18
CA ASN A 32 40.13 -29.09 75.27
C ASN A 32 41.31 -28.19 74.88
N VAL A 33 41.05 -27.17 74.04
CA VAL A 33 42.07 -26.17 73.71
C VAL A 33 42.33 -25.31 74.95
N PRO A 34 43.57 -25.25 75.45
CA PRO A 34 43.87 -24.49 76.66
C PRO A 34 43.74 -22.98 76.39
N VAL A 35 43.23 -22.26 77.40
CA VAL A 35 42.70 -20.89 77.28
C VAL A 35 43.78 -19.88 76.86
N ASP A 36 45.04 -20.21 77.09
CA ASP A 36 46.24 -19.45 76.75
C ASP A 36 46.65 -19.50 75.27
N GLN A 37 46.06 -20.40 74.47
CA GLN A 37 46.35 -20.55 73.03
C GLN A 37 45.21 -20.05 72.11
N LEU A 38 44.14 -19.51 72.68
CA LEU A 38 42.97 -19.02 71.93
C LEU A 38 43.26 -17.78 71.07
N ASP A 39 44.27 -16.98 71.42
CA ASP A 39 44.63 -15.76 70.67
C ASP A 39 45.39 -16.06 69.37
N GLU A 40 45.94 -17.27 69.22
CA GLU A 40 46.67 -17.73 68.03
C GLU A 40 45.94 -18.87 67.33
N VAL A 41 44.67 -18.65 66.97
CA VAL A 41 43.80 -19.62 66.26
C VAL A 41 44.47 -20.24 65.03
N SER A 42 45.45 -19.56 64.42
CA SER A 42 46.26 -20.06 63.29
C SER A 42 47.25 -21.19 63.64
N LYS A 43 47.63 -21.38 64.92
CA LYS A 43 48.56 -22.45 65.37
C LYS A 43 47.85 -23.72 65.84
N LEU A 44 46.51 -23.70 65.93
CA LEU A 44 45.67 -24.87 66.22
C LEU A 44 45.46 -25.69 64.94
N GLY A 45 46.52 -26.32 64.42
CA GLY A 45 46.59 -26.97 63.10
C GLY A 45 45.27 -27.61 62.58
N PRO A 46 44.72 -28.63 63.26
CA PRO A 46 43.51 -29.32 62.80
C PRO A 46 42.24 -28.45 62.78
N LEU A 47 42.13 -27.46 63.68
CA LEU A 47 40.98 -26.55 63.75
C LEU A 47 41.09 -25.44 62.71
N GLY A 48 42.30 -24.93 62.48
CA GLY A 48 42.60 -24.02 61.36
C GLY A 48 42.30 -24.64 60.01
N ASP A 49 42.60 -25.94 59.81
CA ASP A 49 42.31 -26.68 58.58
C ASP A 49 40.81 -26.90 58.34
N ILE A 50 40.01 -27.11 59.39
CA ILE A 50 38.54 -27.20 59.30
C ILE A 50 37.94 -25.84 58.90
N TYR A 51 38.44 -24.74 59.45
CA TYR A 51 38.01 -23.40 59.05
C TYR A 51 38.44 -23.05 57.62
N GLY A 52 39.68 -23.37 57.26
CA GLY A 52 40.19 -23.19 55.90
C GLY A 52 39.34 -23.96 54.89
N SER A 53 39.04 -25.24 55.16
CA SER A 53 38.21 -26.08 54.30
C SER A 53 36.74 -25.66 54.25
N LEU A 54 36.14 -25.21 55.37
CA LEU A 54 34.78 -24.66 55.40
C LEU A 54 34.68 -23.34 54.63
N ASN A 55 35.64 -22.43 54.81
CA ASN A 55 35.68 -21.17 54.07
C ASN A 55 35.91 -21.41 52.56
N THR A 56 36.70 -22.43 52.21
CA THR A 56 36.91 -22.88 50.83
C THR A 56 35.63 -23.48 50.24
N LEU A 57 34.87 -24.26 51.02
CA LEU A 57 33.57 -24.80 50.61
C LEU A 57 32.52 -23.71 50.41
N ILE A 58 32.41 -22.75 51.33
CA ILE A 58 31.49 -21.60 51.20
C ILE A 58 31.89 -20.75 49.99
N SER A 59 33.19 -20.51 49.79
CA SER A 59 33.70 -19.77 48.63
C SER A 59 33.43 -20.50 47.31
N SER A 60 33.54 -21.84 47.27
CA SER A 60 33.24 -22.63 46.06
C SER A 60 31.75 -22.62 45.73
N ILE A 61 30.87 -22.72 46.74
CA ILE A 61 29.42 -22.59 46.56
C ILE A 61 29.07 -21.17 46.06
N ALA A 62 29.69 -20.14 46.65
CA ALA A 62 29.49 -18.76 46.21
C ALA A 62 29.95 -18.56 44.75
N LEU A 63 31.10 -19.12 44.37
CA LEU A 63 31.59 -19.09 42.99
C LEU A 63 30.62 -19.79 42.04
N CYS A 64 30.10 -20.97 42.41
CA CYS A 64 29.10 -21.69 41.63
C CYS A 64 27.79 -20.89 41.48
N ALA A 65 27.33 -20.24 42.54
CA ALA A 65 26.14 -19.39 42.51
C ALA A 65 26.32 -18.17 41.59
N VAL A 66 27.49 -17.52 41.64
CA VAL A 66 27.84 -16.40 40.76
C VAL A 66 27.94 -16.86 39.30
N ALA A 67 28.59 -18.00 39.04
CA ALA A 67 28.70 -18.56 37.69
C ALA A 67 27.32 -18.91 37.12
N PHE A 68 26.45 -19.53 37.91
CA PHE A 68 25.08 -19.84 37.51
C PHE A 68 24.23 -18.59 37.27
N SER A 69 24.33 -17.58 38.15
CA SER A 69 23.65 -16.29 37.98
C SER A 69 24.12 -15.58 36.70
N THR A 70 25.42 -15.58 36.43
CA THR A 70 26.00 -15.00 35.21
C THR A 70 25.50 -15.74 33.97
N TRP A 71 25.43 -17.07 34.02
CA TRP A 71 24.89 -17.88 32.92
C TRP A 71 23.40 -17.57 32.64
N LEU A 72 22.58 -17.43 33.69
CA LEU A 72 21.18 -17.02 33.55
C LEU A 72 21.05 -15.61 32.96
N GLN A 73 21.86 -14.66 33.43
CA GLN A 73 21.86 -13.28 32.91
C GLN A 73 22.25 -13.25 31.42
N VAL A 74 23.28 -13.99 31.03
CA VAL A 74 23.70 -14.08 29.62
C VAL A 74 22.60 -14.71 28.77
N THR A 75 21.93 -15.75 29.27
CA THR A 75 20.84 -16.42 28.56
C THR A 75 19.63 -15.49 28.39
N SER A 76 19.23 -14.79 29.46
CA SER A 76 18.10 -13.84 29.37
C SER A 76 18.41 -12.68 28.42
N LEU A 77 19.65 -12.16 28.40
CA LEU A 77 20.07 -11.13 27.45
C LEU A 77 20.00 -11.61 26.00
N LYS A 78 20.39 -12.86 25.73
CA LYS A 78 20.26 -13.46 24.39
C LYS A 78 18.81 -13.58 23.97
N GLU A 79 17.94 -14.10 24.84
CA GLU A 79 16.50 -14.21 24.56
C GLU A 79 15.86 -12.83 24.33
N THR A 80 16.24 -11.86 25.16
CA THR A 80 15.78 -10.46 25.05
C THR A 80 16.19 -9.87 23.70
N ARG A 81 17.44 -10.10 23.26
CA ARG A 81 17.92 -9.63 21.96
C ARG A 81 17.13 -10.24 20.80
N ILE A 82 16.89 -11.55 20.83
CA ILE A 82 16.09 -12.25 19.81
C ILE A 82 14.65 -11.71 19.78
N ALA A 83 14.06 -11.49 20.95
CA ALA A 83 12.72 -10.91 21.06
C ALA A 83 12.68 -9.49 20.47
N TYR A 84 13.68 -8.65 20.76
CA TYR A 84 13.79 -7.32 20.18
C TYR A 84 13.96 -7.36 18.66
N GLU A 85 14.82 -8.23 18.14
CA GLU A 85 15.00 -8.38 16.69
C GLU A 85 13.70 -8.79 15.99
N ARG A 86 12.93 -9.71 16.60
CA ARG A 86 11.61 -10.11 16.08
C ARG A 86 10.58 -8.99 16.16
N GLN A 87 10.54 -8.24 17.27
CA GLN A 87 9.62 -7.10 17.42
C GLN A 87 9.96 -5.98 16.46
N PHE A 88 11.25 -5.70 16.25
CA PHE A 88 11.70 -4.70 15.29
C PHE A 88 11.27 -5.08 13.87
N LYS A 89 11.51 -6.34 13.47
CA LYS A 89 11.08 -6.84 12.16
C LYS A 89 9.55 -6.77 12.00
N LEU A 90 8.79 -7.20 13.01
CA LEU A 90 7.33 -7.10 12.98
C LEU A 90 6.85 -5.65 12.87
N ALA A 91 7.48 -4.73 13.60
CA ALA A 91 7.15 -3.31 13.54
C ALA A 91 7.46 -2.72 12.15
N GLU A 92 8.57 -3.13 11.53
CA GLU A 92 8.93 -2.76 10.17
C GLU A 92 7.91 -3.30 9.15
N ASP A 93 7.53 -4.58 9.26
CA ASP A 93 6.54 -5.22 8.38
C ASP A 93 5.18 -4.53 8.50
N VAL A 94 4.69 -4.30 9.73
CA VAL A 94 3.42 -3.59 9.99
C VAL A 94 3.48 -2.16 9.48
N HIS A 95 4.60 -1.46 9.69
CA HIS A 95 4.76 -0.09 9.20
C HIS A 95 4.69 -0.06 7.66
N ASN A 96 5.36 -0.98 6.98
CA ASN A 96 5.35 -1.09 5.53
C ASN A 96 3.93 -1.42 5.00
N GLU A 97 3.20 -2.33 5.64
CA GLU A 97 1.81 -2.64 5.31
C GLU A 97 0.90 -1.43 5.49
N GLN A 98 1.03 -0.68 6.59
CA GLN A 98 0.25 0.54 6.83
C GLN A 98 0.53 1.63 5.79
N ILE A 99 1.79 1.82 5.40
CA ILE A 99 2.15 2.77 4.34
C ILE A 99 1.54 2.34 3.01
N LYS A 100 1.50 1.03 2.72
CA LYS A 100 0.85 0.49 1.52
C LYS A 100 -0.65 0.75 1.56
N GLU A 101 -1.34 0.36 2.63
CA GLU A 101 -2.79 0.57 2.81
C GLU A 101 -3.16 2.06 2.71
N SER A 102 -2.36 2.93 3.34
CA SER A 102 -2.55 4.38 3.27
C SER A 102 -2.45 4.92 1.85
N ARG A 103 -1.47 4.44 1.06
CA ARG A 103 -1.31 4.83 -0.35
C ARG A 103 -2.50 4.38 -1.20
N GLU A 104 -2.96 3.15 -1.00
CA GLU A 104 -4.13 2.60 -1.70
C GLU A 104 -5.40 3.38 -1.37
N ALA A 105 -5.63 3.70 -0.09
CA ALA A 105 -6.75 4.53 0.33
C ALA A 105 -6.69 5.94 -0.26
N VAL A 106 -5.52 6.58 -0.27
CA VAL A 106 -5.33 7.90 -0.89
C VAL A 106 -5.57 7.85 -2.40
N PHE A 107 -5.10 6.80 -3.07
CA PHE A 107 -5.35 6.59 -4.50
C PHE A 107 -6.86 6.45 -4.78
N ALA A 108 -7.55 5.55 -4.07
CA ALA A 108 -8.98 5.31 -4.24
C ALA A 108 -9.79 6.59 -4.03
N ASN A 109 -9.47 7.35 -2.96
CA ASN A 109 -10.10 8.63 -2.69
C ASN A 109 -9.90 9.64 -3.82
N LYS A 110 -8.68 9.77 -4.36
CA LYS A 110 -8.41 10.65 -5.52
C LYS A 110 -9.19 10.21 -6.75
N PHE A 111 -9.22 8.90 -7.03
CA PHE A 111 -9.94 8.33 -8.17
C PHE A 111 -11.44 8.64 -8.10
N TYR A 112 -12.09 8.34 -6.97
CA TYR A 112 -13.53 8.62 -6.80
C TYR A 112 -13.83 10.12 -6.76
N SER A 113 -12.91 10.94 -6.23
CA SER A 113 -13.04 12.40 -6.29
C SER A 113 -13.03 12.92 -7.73
N LEU A 114 -12.13 12.41 -8.58
CA LEU A 114 -12.09 12.78 -9.99
C LEU A 114 -13.30 12.27 -10.78
N LEU A 115 -13.81 11.06 -10.48
CA LEU A 115 -15.05 10.56 -11.07
C LEU A 115 -16.27 11.42 -10.70
N ASN A 116 -16.36 11.85 -9.44
CA ASN A 116 -17.41 12.76 -9.01
C ASN A 116 -17.25 14.13 -9.67
N TYR A 117 -16.04 14.68 -9.73
CA TYR A 117 -15.75 15.92 -10.45
C TYR A 117 -16.15 15.83 -11.93
N LYS A 118 -15.85 14.71 -12.62
CA LYS A 118 -16.29 14.42 -13.99
C LYS A 118 -17.81 14.54 -14.10
N LYS A 119 -18.53 13.81 -13.24
CA LYS A 119 -20.01 13.79 -13.22
C LYS A 119 -20.58 15.20 -12.99
N ASP A 120 -20.06 15.92 -12.00
CA ASP A 120 -20.54 17.25 -11.65
C ASP A 120 -20.23 18.27 -12.76
N LYS A 121 -19.06 18.15 -13.40
CA LYS A 121 -18.70 18.95 -14.56
C LYS A 121 -19.67 18.75 -15.72
N LEU A 122 -20.06 17.51 -16.02
CA LEU A 122 -21.08 17.23 -17.04
C LEU A 122 -22.43 17.85 -16.69
N ASN A 123 -22.88 17.68 -15.45
CA ASN A 123 -24.19 18.16 -14.97
C ASN A 123 -24.32 19.69 -14.98
N ASN A 124 -23.20 20.40 -14.81
CA ASN A 124 -23.14 21.86 -14.79
C ASN A 124 -23.03 22.49 -16.18
N ILE A 125 -22.83 21.71 -17.24
CA ILE A 125 -22.80 22.24 -18.61
C ILE A 125 -24.23 22.31 -19.16
N GLU A 126 -24.62 23.53 -19.53
CA GLU A 126 -25.85 23.83 -20.25
C GLU A 126 -25.51 24.53 -21.56
N LEU A 127 -26.18 24.12 -22.63
CA LEU A 127 -25.98 24.64 -23.98
C LEU A 127 -27.34 24.96 -24.60
N THR A 128 -27.35 25.98 -25.43
CA THR A 128 -28.52 26.42 -26.19
C THR A 128 -28.50 25.77 -27.56
N LEU A 129 -29.54 25.00 -27.87
CA LEU A 129 -29.78 24.42 -29.19
C LEU A 129 -30.14 25.51 -30.21
N LYS A 130 -30.11 25.17 -31.50
CA LYS A 130 -30.50 26.09 -32.58
C LYS A 130 -31.95 26.57 -32.54
N ASN A 131 -32.84 25.81 -31.89
CA ASN A 131 -34.24 26.18 -31.64
C ASN A 131 -34.40 27.09 -30.40
N ASN A 132 -33.31 27.62 -29.83
CA ASN A 132 -33.25 28.42 -28.60
C ASN A 132 -33.65 27.66 -27.31
N GLU A 133 -33.74 26.34 -27.35
CA GLU A 133 -33.96 25.51 -26.17
C GLU A 133 -32.65 25.30 -25.40
N LYS A 134 -32.68 25.50 -24.08
CA LYS A 134 -31.54 25.17 -23.21
C LYS A 134 -31.61 23.70 -22.81
N VAL A 135 -30.52 22.98 -23.06
CA VAL A 135 -30.40 21.56 -22.74
C VAL A 135 -29.13 21.26 -21.95
N LYS A 136 -29.15 20.16 -21.21
CA LYS A 136 -27.96 19.62 -20.53
C LYS A 136 -26.97 19.04 -21.54
N ALA A 137 -25.69 19.04 -21.19
CA ALA A 137 -24.62 18.49 -22.01
C ALA A 137 -24.87 17.08 -22.54
N TYR A 138 -25.45 16.19 -21.73
CA TYR A 138 -25.68 14.81 -22.14
C TYR A 138 -26.58 14.71 -23.39
N ILE A 139 -27.57 15.59 -23.54
CA ILE A 139 -28.43 15.65 -24.73
C ILE A 139 -27.63 16.02 -25.98
N VAL A 140 -26.68 16.95 -25.83
CA VAL A 140 -25.79 17.35 -26.93
C VAL A 140 -24.84 16.22 -27.31
N ILE A 141 -24.31 15.49 -26.32
CA ILE A 141 -23.45 14.31 -26.57
C ILE A 141 -24.22 13.23 -27.34
N ILE A 142 -25.47 12.94 -26.96
CA ILE A 142 -26.33 11.99 -27.69
C ILE A 142 -26.54 12.46 -29.14
N LYS A 143 -26.83 13.75 -29.36
CA LYS A 143 -27.00 14.27 -30.73
C LYS A 143 -25.70 14.19 -31.54
N LEU A 144 -24.55 14.47 -30.92
CA LEU A 144 -23.24 14.34 -31.56
C LEU A 144 -22.90 12.89 -31.93
N SER A 145 -23.17 11.92 -31.05
CA SER A 145 -22.91 10.50 -31.35
C SER A 145 -23.78 10.01 -32.50
N MET A 146 -25.05 10.41 -32.56
CA MET A 146 -25.95 10.10 -33.66
C MET A 146 -25.49 10.73 -34.98
N MET A 147 -25.08 12.01 -34.95
CA MET A 147 -24.54 12.67 -36.14
C MET A 147 -23.26 12.02 -36.65
N PHE A 148 -22.35 11.66 -35.74
CA PHE A 148 -21.15 10.92 -36.10
C PHE A 148 -21.48 9.59 -36.78
N GLY A 149 -22.39 8.80 -36.21
CA GLY A 149 -22.83 7.53 -36.81
C GLY A 149 -23.52 7.68 -38.16
N ASN A 150 -24.24 8.78 -38.38
CA ASN A 150 -24.87 9.10 -39.68
C ASN A 150 -23.83 9.53 -40.72
N GLU A 151 -22.94 10.45 -40.35
CA GLU A 151 -21.89 10.92 -41.27
C GLU A 151 -21.00 9.76 -41.71
N PHE A 152 -20.73 8.81 -40.82
CA PHE A 152 -19.95 7.61 -41.14
C PHE A 152 -20.60 6.69 -42.18
N ARG A 153 -21.93 6.75 -42.30
CA ARG A 153 -22.66 6.02 -43.34
C ARG A 153 -22.65 6.74 -44.68
N GLU A 154 -22.57 8.06 -44.67
CA GLU A 154 -22.69 8.91 -45.86
C GLU A 154 -21.32 9.28 -46.45
N ASN A 155 -20.30 9.45 -45.60
CA ASN A 155 -18.98 9.93 -45.98
C ASN A 155 -17.89 8.90 -45.62
N ASN A 156 -17.09 8.55 -46.63
CA ASN A 156 -15.98 7.63 -46.48
C ASN A 156 -14.78 8.34 -45.82
N PHE A 157 -14.67 8.23 -44.49
CA PHE A 157 -13.62 8.88 -43.70
C PHE A 157 -12.19 8.34 -43.93
N LYS A 158 -12.01 7.37 -44.84
CA LYS A 158 -10.70 6.81 -45.21
C LYS A 158 -9.68 7.86 -45.59
N GLU A 159 -10.09 8.90 -46.31
CA GLU A 159 -9.15 9.88 -46.88
C GLU A 159 -9.04 11.18 -46.07
N ASN A 160 -9.97 11.41 -45.13
CA ASN A 160 -9.99 12.66 -44.37
C ASN A 160 -8.69 12.85 -43.60
N SER A 161 -8.15 14.06 -43.59
CA SER A 161 -7.07 14.43 -42.68
C SER A 161 -7.62 14.73 -41.28
N ILE A 162 -6.75 14.77 -40.27
CA ILE A 162 -7.13 15.19 -38.91
C ILE A 162 -7.74 16.62 -38.92
N LYS A 163 -7.27 17.47 -39.83
CA LYS A 163 -7.81 18.83 -40.01
C LYS A 163 -9.26 18.77 -40.52
N ASP A 164 -9.54 17.90 -41.47
CA ASP A 164 -10.90 17.75 -42.04
C ASP A 164 -11.87 17.18 -41.01
N LEU A 165 -11.42 16.20 -40.20
CA LEU A 165 -12.20 15.69 -39.07
C LEU A 165 -12.56 16.80 -38.07
N ARG A 166 -11.61 17.67 -37.76
CA ARG A 166 -11.83 18.79 -36.85
C ARG A 166 -12.83 19.79 -37.41
N VAL A 167 -12.70 20.15 -38.68
CA VAL A 167 -13.65 21.07 -39.35
C VAL A 167 -15.05 20.46 -39.35
N CYS A 168 -15.19 19.20 -39.77
CA CYS A 168 -16.44 18.44 -39.76
C CYS A 168 -17.08 18.42 -38.37
N PHE A 169 -16.31 18.12 -37.31
CA PHE A 169 -16.80 18.13 -35.93
C PHE A 169 -17.36 19.50 -35.51
N PHE A 170 -16.63 20.58 -35.78
CA PHE A 170 -17.09 21.92 -35.43
C PHE A 170 -18.33 22.34 -36.23
N GLU A 171 -18.37 22.06 -37.54
CA GLU A 171 -19.54 22.33 -38.38
C GLU A 171 -20.78 21.58 -37.89
N MET A 172 -20.65 20.30 -37.53
CA MET A 172 -21.74 19.52 -36.95
C MET A 172 -22.20 20.07 -35.60
N SER A 173 -21.25 20.43 -34.75
CA SER A 173 -21.57 21.03 -33.44
C SER A 173 -22.37 22.32 -33.61
N LEU A 174 -22.04 23.13 -34.63
CA LEU A 174 -22.75 24.35 -35.00
C LEU A 174 -24.12 24.08 -35.63
N ARG A 175 -24.42 22.87 -36.13
CA ARG A 175 -25.78 22.50 -36.55
C ARG A 175 -26.67 22.15 -35.37
N ILE A 176 -26.10 21.67 -34.26
CA ILE A 176 -26.83 21.29 -33.04
C ILE A 176 -27.04 22.51 -32.13
N CYS A 177 -25.96 23.20 -31.79
CA CYS A 177 -25.90 24.23 -30.77
C CYS A 177 -25.63 25.61 -31.36
N SER A 178 -26.21 26.63 -30.72
CA SER A 178 -25.85 28.03 -30.93
C SER A 178 -24.61 28.42 -30.14
N ASP A 179 -24.42 27.80 -28.97
CA ASP A 179 -23.28 28.04 -28.09
C ASP A 179 -22.01 27.29 -28.57
N PRO A 180 -20.80 27.76 -28.19
CA PRO A 180 -19.55 27.04 -28.47
C PRO A 180 -19.52 25.65 -27.84
N ILE A 181 -19.00 24.66 -28.56
CA ILE A 181 -18.89 23.27 -28.07
C ILE A 181 -17.71 23.06 -27.09
N SER A 182 -16.91 24.09 -26.83
CA SER A 182 -15.72 24.01 -25.98
C SER A 182 -15.97 23.49 -24.55
N PRO A 183 -17.13 23.71 -23.88
CA PRO A 183 -17.40 23.11 -22.58
C PRO A 183 -17.45 21.57 -22.63
N ILE A 184 -17.99 20.99 -23.71
CA ILE A 184 -18.04 19.54 -23.92
C ILE A 184 -16.63 18.98 -24.16
N ILE A 185 -15.81 19.67 -24.94
CA ILE A 185 -14.40 19.27 -25.14
C ILE A 185 -13.65 19.32 -23.80
N SER A 186 -13.85 20.38 -23.02
CA SER A 186 -13.26 20.51 -21.68
C SER A 186 -13.72 19.41 -20.71
N TYR A 187 -14.98 18.96 -20.83
CA TYR A 187 -15.46 17.79 -20.11
C TYR A 187 -14.64 16.54 -20.45
N PHE A 188 -14.37 16.26 -21.73
CA PHE A 188 -13.56 15.10 -22.13
C PHE A 188 -12.11 15.15 -21.63
N TYR A 189 -11.55 16.33 -21.36
CA TYR A 189 -10.24 16.43 -20.72
C TYR A 189 -10.21 15.92 -19.28
N ALA A 190 -11.34 15.79 -18.58
CA ALA A 190 -11.37 15.16 -17.26
C ALA A 190 -10.93 13.69 -17.30
N TYR A 191 -11.14 13.00 -18.44
CA TYR A 191 -10.65 11.62 -18.62
C TYR A 191 -9.12 11.55 -18.65
N ILE A 192 -8.43 12.60 -19.12
CA ILE A 192 -6.95 12.62 -19.15
C ILE A 192 -6.42 12.46 -17.72
N ASP A 193 -6.96 13.23 -16.78
CA ASP A 193 -6.49 13.24 -15.40
C ASP A 193 -6.75 11.88 -14.72
N ILE A 194 -7.92 11.28 -14.95
CA ILE A 194 -8.28 9.98 -14.38
C ILE A 194 -7.40 8.86 -14.96
N ILE A 195 -7.23 8.82 -16.29
CA ILE A 195 -6.40 7.79 -16.93
C ILE A 195 -4.94 7.94 -16.48
N ASN A 196 -4.42 9.17 -16.41
CA ASN A 196 -3.06 9.42 -15.89
C ASN A 196 -2.92 8.97 -14.44
N LEU A 197 -3.94 9.20 -13.61
CA LEU A 197 -3.93 8.75 -12.22
C LEU A 197 -3.77 7.22 -12.16
N ILE A 198 -4.57 6.46 -12.94
CA ILE A 198 -4.50 4.99 -12.99
C ILE A 198 -3.14 4.52 -13.52
N LYS A 199 -2.69 5.05 -14.67
CA LYS A 199 -1.44 4.63 -15.32
C LYS A 199 -0.24 4.80 -14.40
N ASN A 200 -0.12 5.97 -13.78
CA ASN A 200 1.02 6.34 -12.95
C ASN A 200 0.93 5.78 -11.52
N ALA A 201 -0.16 5.11 -11.15
CA ALA A 201 -0.32 4.52 -9.84
C ALA A 201 0.71 3.40 -9.60
N LYS A 202 1.27 3.39 -8.39
CA LYS A 202 2.15 2.31 -7.90
C LYS A 202 1.32 1.28 -7.13
N ILE A 203 0.32 0.73 -7.80
CA ILE A 203 -0.59 -0.31 -7.29
C ILE A 203 -0.49 -1.55 -8.19
N PRO A 204 -0.89 -2.75 -7.71
CA PRO A 204 -0.97 -3.96 -8.51
C PRO A 204 -1.72 -3.76 -9.84
N GLU A 205 -1.31 -4.49 -10.89
CA GLU A 205 -1.95 -4.36 -12.21
C GLU A 205 -3.40 -4.83 -12.20
N ASP A 206 -3.74 -5.85 -11.40
CA ASP A 206 -5.12 -6.31 -11.20
C ASP A 206 -6.01 -5.19 -10.66
N ASP A 207 -5.49 -4.38 -9.72
CA ASP A 207 -6.22 -3.22 -9.21
C ASP A 207 -6.35 -2.15 -10.30
N LYS A 208 -5.29 -1.92 -11.11
CA LYS A 208 -5.40 -0.98 -12.25
C LYS A 208 -6.46 -1.43 -13.25
N ASP A 209 -6.53 -2.71 -13.60
CA ASP A 209 -7.58 -3.25 -14.46
C ASP A 209 -8.97 -3.02 -13.85
N PHE A 210 -9.14 -3.22 -12.55
CA PHE A 210 -10.37 -2.86 -11.85
C PHE A 210 -10.71 -1.37 -12.02
N TYR A 211 -9.77 -0.46 -11.81
CA TYR A 211 -10.03 0.98 -11.97
C TYR A 211 -10.26 1.41 -13.43
N ARG A 212 -9.58 0.79 -14.41
CA ARG A 212 -9.89 0.97 -15.84
C ARG A 212 -11.32 0.52 -16.12
N SER A 213 -11.72 -0.64 -15.62
CA SER A 213 -13.09 -1.18 -15.72
C SER A 213 -14.13 -0.21 -15.18
N VAL A 214 -13.93 0.29 -13.96
CA VAL A 214 -14.84 1.25 -13.33
C VAL A 214 -14.93 2.54 -14.15
N LEU A 215 -13.81 3.05 -14.66
CA LEU A 215 -13.80 4.23 -15.53
C LEU A 215 -14.60 4.01 -16.81
N SER A 216 -14.32 2.94 -17.57
CA SER A 216 -15.01 2.64 -18.82
C SER A 216 -16.51 2.46 -18.60
N ASN A 217 -16.89 1.75 -17.52
CA ASN A 217 -18.29 1.53 -17.13
C ASN A 217 -18.99 2.79 -16.59
N SER A 218 -18.24 3.82 -16.18
CA SER A 218 -18.81 5.10 -15.75
C SER A 218 -19.24 6.01 -16.92
N MET A 219 -18.96 5.61 -18.15
CA MET A 219 -19.32 6.34 -19.36
C MET A 219 -20.60 5.77 -19.96
N PHE A 220 -21.42 6.63 -20.56
CA PHE A 220 -22.45 6.15 -21.48
C PHE A 220 -21.85 5.76 -22.84
N GLN A 221 -22.55 4.92 -23.60
CA GLN A 221 -22.11 4.51 -24.93
C GLN A 221 -21.88 5.72 -25.84
N GLU A 222 -22.77 6.71 -25.80
CA GLU A 222 -22.68 7.94 -26.60
C GLU A 222 -21.47 8.78 -26.21
N GLU A 223 -21.09 8.80 -24.94
CA GLU A 223 -19.86 9.47 -24.50
C GLU A 223 -18.63 8.78 -25.06
N GLN A 224 -18.60 7.45 -25.06
CA GLN A 224 -17.50 6.69 -25.65
C GLN A 224 -17.40 6.93 -27.16
N ILE A 225 -18.53 6.97 -27.88
CA ILE A 225 -18.56 7.26 -29.32
C ILE A 225 -18.04 8.68 -29.61
N VAL A 226 -18.47 9.68 -28.84
CA VAL A 226 -17.98 11.05 -29.03
C VAL A 226 -16.49 11.16 -28.68
N LEU A 227 -16.03 10.52 -27.60
CA LEU A 227 -14.60 10.46 -27.27
C LEU A 227 -13.78 9.78 -28.37
N PHE A 228 -14.27 8.65 -28.88
CA PHE A 228 -13.71 7.93 -30.02
C PHE A 228 -13.61 8.83 -31.25
N TRP A 229 -14.65 9.60 -31.55
CA TRP A 229 -14.63 10.57 -32.65
C TRP A 229 -13.61 11.69 -32.43
N ILE A 230 -13.62 12.37 -31.28
CA ILE A 230 -12.81 13.59 -31.12
C ILE A 230 -11.35 13.31 -30.79
N ALA A 231 -11.01 12.18 -30.18
CA ALA A 231 -9.67 11.89 -29.67
C ALA A 231 -8.56 12.10 -30.72
N PRO A 232 -8.69 11.65 -31.98
CA PRO A 232 -7.67 11.88 -33.02
C PRO A 232 -7.41 13.36 -33.32
N MET A 233 -8.39 14.23 -33.10
CA MET A 233 -8.31 15.67 -33.36
C MET A 233 -7.56 16.40 -32.25
N PHE A 234 -7.46 15.83 -31.05
CA PHE A 234 -6.86 16.45 -29.87
C PHE A 234 -5.71 15.57 -29.37
N ALA A 235 -4.47 15.97 -29.66
CA ALA A 235 -3.27 15.16 -29.40
C ALA A 235 -3.18 14.61 -27.97
N ASN A 236 -3.56 15.41 -26.97
CA ASN A 236 -3.56 14.99 -25.56
C ASN A 236 -4.57 13.87 -25.29
N LEU A 237 -5.75 13.91 -25.91
CA LEU A 237 -6.73 12.82 -25.83
C LEU A 237 -6.20 11.59 -26.55
N ARG A 238 -5.76 11.72 -27.80
CA ARG A 238 -5.21 10.58 -28.56
C ARG A 238 -4.11 9.84 -27.79
N HIS A 239 -3.13 10.57 -27.26
CA HIS A 239 -2.02 9.96 -26.54
C HIS A 239 -2.46 9.28 -25.25
N ILE A 240 -3.38 9.88 -24.49
CA ILE A 240 -3.76 9.30 -23.20
C ILE A 240 -4.56 8.00 -23.34
N LEU A 241 -5.26 7.80 -24.47
CA LEU A 241 -6.11 6.63 -24.68
C LEU A 241 -5.34 5.33 -24.97
N ILE A 242 -4.09 5.41 -25.41
CA ILE A 242 -3.23 4.23 -25.58
C ILE A 242 -3.12 3.50 -24.24
N ASP A 243 -3.30 2.19 -24.18
CA ASP A 243 -3.31 1.37 -22.95
C ASP A 243 -4.38 1.76 -21.91
N SER A 244 -5.42 2.50 -22.31
CA SER A 244 -6.49 2.89 -21.38
C SER A 244 -7.63 1.89 -21.33
N GLU A 245 -7.82 1.06 -22.36
CA GLU A 245 -8.97 0.14 -22.51
C GLU A 245 -10.32 0.83 -22.20
N ILE A 246 -10.46 2.11 -22.60
CA ILE A 246 -11.61 2.93 -22.21
C ILE A 246 -12.87 2.54 -22.99
N PHE A 247 -12.71 2.00 -24.21
CA PHE A 247 -13.81 1.66 -25.08
C PHE A 247 -14.31 0.26 -24.80
N ASN A 248 -15.52 0.16 -24.23
CA ASN A 248 -16.14 -1.10 -23.87
C ASN A 248 -17.66 -1.19 -24.07
N MET A 249 -18.32 -0.17 -24.63
CA MET A 249 -19.79 -0.13 -24.78
C MET A 249 -20.32 -0.16 -26.21
N PHE A 250 -19.46 -0.22 -27.24
CA PHE A 250 -19.91 -0.30 -28.63
C PHE A 250 -19.11 -1.35 -29.42
N SER A 251 -19.80 -2.10 -30.27
CA SER A 251 -19.23 -3.16 -31.10
C SER A 251 -18.48 -2.62 -32.30
N ALA A 252 -17.72 -3.50 -32.96
CA ALA A 252 -17.00 -3.19 -34.18
C ALA A 252 -17.94 -3.21 -35.39
N GLN A 253 -18.85 -2.24 -35.43
CA GLN A 253 -19.71 -2.03 -36.59
C GLN A 253 -18.86 -1.64 -37.81
N GLU A 254 -19.23 -2.13 -39.00
CA GLU A 254 -18.47 -1.94 -40.26
C GLU A 254 -18.05 -0.49 -40.49
N ASN A 255 -18.95 0.45 -40.17
CA ASN A 255 -18.71 1.87 -40.31
C ASN A 255 -17.62 2.42 -39.36
N TYR A 256 -17.43 1.85 -38.17
CA TYR A 256 -16.40 2.33 -37.23
C TYR A 256 -15.03 1.70 -37.44
N ILE A 257 -14.97 0.52 -38.08
CA ILE A 257 -13.73 -0.26 -38.22
C ILE A 257 -12.63 0.56 -38.90
N GLU A 258 -12.93 1.16 -40.04
CA GLU A 258 -11.92 1.87 -40.83
C GLU A 258 -11.37 3.11 -40.11
N TYR A 259 -12.22 3.78 -39.35
CA TYR A 259 -11.81 4.90 -38.51
C TYR A 259 -10.96 4.45 -37.32
N ALA A 260 -11.36 3.37 -36.66
CA ALA A 260 -10.61 2.80 -35.55
C ALA A 260 -9.19 2.42 -36.00
N LEU A 261 -9.08 1.65 -37.10
CA LEU A 261 -7.79 1.21 -37.65
C LEU A 261 -6.88 2.38 -38.04
N LYS A 262 -7.45 3.49 -38.54
CA LYS A 262 -6.66 4.64 -38.97
C LYS A 262 -6.17 5.51 -37.81
N TYR A 263 -6.98 5.69 -36.77
CA TYR A 263 -6.73 6.75 -35.78
C TYR A 263 -6.54 6.31 -34.34
N HIS A 264 -6.90 5.07 -34.01
CA HIS A 264 -6.85 4.55 -32.65
C HIS A 264 -5.87 3.39 -32.55
N ASP A 265 -5.42 3.14 -31.32
CA ASP A 265 -4.58 1.99 -31.00
C ASP A 265 -5.44 0.86 -30.43
N ILE A 266 -5.10 -0.39 -30.75
CA ILE A 266 -5.78 -1.60 -30.26
C ILE A 266 -5.91 -1.63 -28.73
N SER A 267 -4.90 -1.11 -28.01
CA SER A 267 -4.85 -1.03 -26.54
C SER A 267 -5.88 -0.06 -25.93
N SER A 268 -6.53 0.78 -26.76
CA SER A 268 -7.62 1.65 -26.32
C SER A 268 -8.93 0.89 -26.13
N PHE A 269 -9.05 -0.33 -26.67
CA PHE A 269 -10.27 -1.13 -26.69
C PHE A 269 -10.19 -2.31 -25.74
N ARG A 270 -11.21 -2.44 -24.88
CA ARG A 270 -11.31 -3.58 -23.98
C ARG A 270 -11.99 -4.78 -24.62
N ILE A 271 -12.94 -4.53 -25.52
CA ILE A 271 -13.76 -5.58 -26.14
C ILE A 271 -12.90 -6.44 -27.09
N GLU A 272 -12.96 -7.75 -26.92
CA GLU A 272 -12.21 -8.72 -27.73
C GLU A 272 -12.55 -8.68 -29.23
N GLU A 273 -13.79 -8.34 -29.58
CA GLU A 273 -14.21 -8.10 -30.97
C GLU A 273 -13.35 -7.03 -31.65
N TRP A 274 -13.12 -5.90 -30.98
CA TRP A 274 -12.24 -4.85 -31.50
C TRP A 274 -10.80 -5.35 -31.64
N LYS A 275 -10.28 -6.06 -30.63
CA LYS A 275 -8.92 -6.61 -30.69
C LYS A 275 -8.72 -7.53 -31.90
N LYS A 276 -9.71 -8.39 -32.20
CA LYS A 276 -9.69 -9.26 -33.40
C LYS A 276 -9.63 -8.45 -34.70
N VAL A 277 -10.46 -7.41 -34.83
CA VAL A 277 -10.46 -6.55 -36.02
C VAL A 277 -9.08 -5.95 -36.30
N PHE A 278 -8.39 -5.44 -35.28
CA PHE A 278 -7.04 -4.91 -35.44
C PHE A 278 -6.01 -5.98 -35.83
N ILE A 279 -6.08 -7.17 -35.21
CA ILE A 279 -5.14 -8.27 -35.51
C ILE A 279 -5.33 -8.76 -36.95
N GLU A 280 -6.57 -8.95 -37.39
CA GLU A 280 -6.90 -9.43 -38.74
C GLU A 280 -6.45 -8.45 -39.83
N ASN A 281 -6.59 -7.14 -39.60
CA ASN A 281 -6.23 -6.10 -40.58
C ASN A 281 -4.73 -5.72 -40.56
N ASN A 282 -4.01 -5.96 -39.47
CA ASN A 282 -2.56 -5.78 -39.45
C ASN A 282 -1.83 -6.92 -40.19
N ASN A 283 -2.37 -8.14 -40.18
CA ASN A 283 -1.80 -9.30 -40.88
C ASN A 283 -1.99 -9.26 -42.41
N THR A 284 -2.88 -8.41 -42.93
CA THR A 284 -3.10 -8.22 -44.37
C THR A 284 -2.24 -7.12 -45.00
N SER A 285 -1.43 -6.42 -44.20
CA SER A 285 -0.58 -5.30 -44.63
C SER A 285 0.92 -5.66 -44.75
N THR A 286 1.27 -6.94 -44.61
CA THR A 286 2.61 -7.53 -44.89
C THR A 286 2.55 -8.40 -46.12
#